data_AF-B8BKW5-F1
#
_entry.id   AF-B8BKW5-F1
#
_cell.length_a   1.000
_cell.length_b   1.000
_cell.length_c   1.000
_cell.angle_alpha   90.00
_cell.angle_beta   90.00
_cell.angle_gamma   90.00
#
_symmetry.space_group_name_H-M   'P 1'
#
loop_
_entity.id
_entity.type
_entity.pdbx_description
1 polymer ?
#
loop_
_entity_poly.entity_id
_entity_poly.type
_entity_poly.pdbx_seq_one_letter_code
_entity_poly.pdbx_strand_id
1 'polypeptide(L)'
;MREPRRPLLPLPLPHLLLVSLLSSSAAAPGAGAGAPPRTGGGGVARSIADMDTKEAVSAKDVSRKEPISGVIALKASMKYFDADFFNDSKLREMEDGAKEFNVPAFRDNRKLVALENGGLHNPSALVFKSSWSDESKISENKSFQYPHTSSVHRPSKDEDIAFMSIIELGELIRTKQVTSRELTAVFLRRLKRYGPIIESVITITDDLAYKQAKEADDLLEQGKYLGPLHGIPYGLKDIIAVPEYKTTWGSRTFENQILDVEASVYKRLKSTGAVLVAKLVTGSLAYDDIWFGGRTRNPWNIEEFSTGSSAGPAASTSAGSETAGSITYPAARCGVTALRTTFGTVARTGVMSISESLDKLGPFCRSAIDCAVVLDAIRGKDAGDPSSREVAIEDPFHVDIRQLTVGYLDSAEMEVVHVLSAKGVKLVPFKLNYTVQSVQSILNITMDVDMLAHFDNWQRERHDDDYEAQDQWPVELRRARLIPAVDYIQAQRARGKLIREVRESFTVDAFIGNVTDWELVCLGNLVGMPVAVVPTGLKSIKNPPEGGTRRRTTVTTGIYAPPDHDHVALALAMAYQSVTDHHKQRPAIDDLGPGDDIQR
;
A
#
# COMPACT_ATOMS: atom_id res chain seq x y z
N MET A 1 -16.74 36.74 49.14
CA MET A 1 -17.87 36.94 48.21
C MET A 1 -17.71 38.29 47.53
N ARG A 2 -17.26 38.29 46.26
CA ARG A 2 -17.24 39.46 45.36
C ARG A 2 -17.44 38.92 43.93
N GLU A 3 -18.51 39.37 43.29
CA GLU A 3 -18.85 39.25 41.86
C GLU A 3 -17.83 39.98 40.95
N PRO A 4 -18.01 40.10 39.61
CA PRO A 4 -18.43 39.15 38.56
C PRO A 4 -17.40 39.09 37.39
N ARG A 5 -17.51 38.13 36.46
CA ARG A 5 -16.97 38.26 35.08
C ARG A 5 -17.93 37.69 34.03
N ARG A 6 -18.16 38.50 33.00
CA ARG A 6 -18.98 38.34 31.76
C ARG A 6 -18.35 37.33 30.74
N PRO A 7 -18.86 37.17 29.49
CA PRO A 7 -20.20 36.75 29.01
C PRO A 7 -20.14 35.69 27.87
N LEU A 8 -21.31 35.24 27.41
CA LEU A 8 -21.56 34.55 26.11
C LEU A 8 -21.67 35.55 24.94
N LEU A 9 -21.18 35.19 23.75
CA LEU A 9 -21.81 35.30 22.42
C LEU A 9 -20.96 34.56 21.33
N PRO A 10 -21.54 34.13 20.18
CA PRO A 10 -20.97 33.18 19.21
C PRO A 10 -20.52 33.77 17.85
N LEU A 11 -19.64 33.02 17.13
CA LEU A 11 -19.27 32.94 15.68
C LEU A 11 -18.95 34.25 14.89
N PRO A 12 -18.03 34.30 13.86
CA PRO A 12 -17.80 33.31 12.79
C PRO A 12 -16.32 33.14 12.26
N LEU A 13 -16.11 32.21 11.31
CA LEU A 13 -14.94 32.05 10.39
C LEU A 13 -14.93 33.13 9.28
N PRO A 14 -13.79 33.54 8.63
CA PRO A 14 -13.13 32.75 7.56
C PRO A 14 -11.59 32.96 7.26
N HIS A 15 -11.01 31.91 6.63
CA HIS A 15 -9.84 31.74 5.71
C HIS A 15 -8.62 32.70 5.60
N LEU A 16 -7.39 32.13 5.61
CA LEU A 16 -6.45 32.23 4.46
C LEU A 16 -5.37 31.11 4.44
N LEU A 17 -5.31 30.45 3.28
CA LEU A 17 -4.32 29.57 2.63
C LEU A 17 -2.96 29.25 3.31
N LEU A 18 -2.70 27.95 3.46
CA LEU A 18 -1.41 27.36 3.08
C LEU A 18 -1.66 26.35 1.95
N VAL A 19 -1.11 26.64 0.77
CA VAL A 19 -1.02 25.70 -0.36
C VAL A 19 0.16 24.79 -0.08
N SER A 20 -0.08 23.48 -0.03
CA SER A 20 0.91 22.49 -0.42
C SER A 20 0.36 21.76 -1.64
N LEU A 21 0.73 22.27 -2.81
CA LEU A 21 0.90 21.45 -4.00
C LEU A 21 2.09 20.54 -3.73
N LEU A 22 1.86 19.23 -3.67
CA LEU A 22 2.84 18.23 -4.08
C LEU A 22 2.07 16.96 -4.47
N SER A 23 1.92 16.80 -5.77
CA SER A 23 1.88 15.49 -6.41
C SER A 23 3.01 14.63 -5.86
N SER A 24 2.72 13.45 -5.29
CA SER A 24 3.75 12.43 -5.15
C SER A 24 3.90 11.67 -6.47
N SER A 25 4.65 12.26 -7.39
CA SER A 25 5.74 11.51 -8.01
C SER A 25 6.85 11.37 -6.96
N ALA A 26 7.44 10.19 -6.86
CA ALA A 26 8.62 9.83 -6.06
C ALA A 26 9.42 10.99 -5.42
N ALA A 27 9.59 10.95 -4.10
CA ALA A 27 10.62 11.71 -3.43
C ALA A 27 12.01 11.11 -3.74
N ALA A 28 12.86 11.85 -4.46
CA ALA A 28 14.30 11.60 -4.58
C ALA A 28 15.10 12.73 -3.87
N PRO A 29 16.21 12.45 -3.17
CA PRO A 29 16.93 13.45 -2.37
C PRO A 29 17.92 14.28 -3.20
N GLY A 30 17.93 15.60 -2.98
CA GLY A 30 18.78 16.56 -3.70
C GLY A 30 20.26 16.54 -3.29
N ALA A 31 21.13 16.68 -4.29
CA ALA A 31 22.55 17.04 -4.14
C ALA A 31 22.73 18.54 -4.39
N GLY A 32 23.47 19.21 -3.51
CA GLY A 32 23.70 20.65 -3.55
C GLY A 32 24.79 21.08 -4.53
N ALA A 33 24.67 22.31 -5.03
CA ALA A 33 25.78 23.12 -5.52
C ALA A 33 25.41 24.60 -5.38
N GLY A 34 26.29 25.38 -4.74
CA GLY A 34 26.10 26.82 -4.50
C GLY A 34 26.77 27.69 -5.57
N ALA A 35 26.26 28.92 -5.72
CA ALA A 35 27.01 30.14 -6.03
C ALA A 35 26.09 31.39 -5.89
N PRO A 36 26.54 32.53 -5.33
CA PRO A 36 25.75 33.75 -5.15
C PRO A 36 26.21 34.89 -6.12
N PRO A 37 25.86 36.19 -5.93
CA PRO A 37 24.91 36.93 -6.76
C PRO A 37 25.55 38.06 -7.60
N ARG A 38 24.76 38.65 -8.52
CA ARG A 38 25.11 39.92 -9.19
C ARG A 38 24.19 41.07 -8.75
N THR A 39 24.81 42.22 -8.57
CA THR A 39 24.34 43.47 -7.97
C THR A 39 24.00 44.55 -9.01
N GLY A 40 23.14 45.49 -8.62
CA GLY A 40 23.07 46.90 -9.09
C GLY A 40 22.40 47.13 -10.45
N GLY A 41 21.63 48.20 -10.73
CA GLY A 41 21.29 49.41 -9.99
C GLY A 41 20.70 50.46 -10.96
N GLY A 42 19.99 51.46 -10.43
CA GLY A 42 19.48 52.66 -11.13
C GLY A 42 17.99 52.58 -11.50
N GLY A 43 17.05 53.42 -11.06
CA GLY A 43 17.10 54.76 -10.47
C GLY A 43 16.51 55.77 -11.46
N VAL A 44 15.35 56.38 -11.17
CA VAL A 44 14.98 57.82 -11.34
C VAL A 44 13.59 58.04 -10.73
N ALA A 45 13.44 59.13 -9.97
CA ALA A 45 12.26 59.56 -9.21
C ALA A 45 11.56 60.79 -9.82
N ARG A 46 10.26 60.96 -9.49
CA ARG A 46 9.43 62.18 -9.24
C ARG A 46 7.97 61.82 -9.58
N SER A 47 6.90 62.21 -8.88
CA SER A 47 6.60 63.33 -7.96
C SER A 47 5.35 62.97 -7.12
N ILE A 48 5.21 63.56 -5.94
CA ILE A 48 4.14 63.39 -4.94
C ILE A 48 3.08 64.49 -5.11
N ALA A 49 1.80 64.15 -5.02
CA ALA A 49 0.74 64.87 -4.28
C ALA A 49 -0.63 64.27 -4.63
N ASP A 50 -1.26 63.52 -3.72
CA ASP A 50 -2.42 64.04 -2.99
C ASP A 50 -2.94 63.02 -1.96
N MET A 51 -3.56 63.59 -0.93
CA MET A 51 -3.91 62.99 0.34
C MET A 51 -5.08 61.99 0.26
N ASP A 52 -5.04 61.09 1.25
CA ASP A 52 -6.13 60.75 2.17
C ASP A 52 -6.83 59.39 2.07
N THR A 53 -7.09 58.88 3.27
CA THR A 53 -8.00 57.80 3.69
C THR A 53 -7.59 56.33 3.54
N LYS A 54 -7.54 55.68 4.71
CA LYS A 54 -7.68 54.23 4.93
C LYS A 54 -8.89 53.69 4.18
N GLU A 55 -8.80 52.50 3.60
CA GLU A 55 -9.84 51.48 3.72
C GLU A 55 -9.40 50.10 3.20
N ALA A 56 -9.94 49.06 3.84
CA ALA A 56 -9.68 47.66 3.57
C ALA A 56 -10.13 47.26 2.15
N VAL A 57 -9.34 46.42 1.49
CA VAL A 57 -9.69 45.84 0.19
C VAL A 57 -10.94 44.98 0.35
N SER A 58 -12.06 45.44 -0.22
CA SER A 58 -13.34 44.74 -0.18
C SER A 58 -13.38 43.59 -1.20
N ALA A 59 -14.27 42.61 -0.96
CA ALA A 59 -14.52 41.45 -1.81
C ALA A 59 -14.87 41.73 -3.29
N LYS A 60 -14.91 43.00 -3.72
CA LYS A 60 -15.13 43.41 -5.11
C LYS A 60 -13.85 43.49 -5.96
N ASP A 61 -12.65 43.44 -5.38
CA ASP A 61 -11.39 43.44 -6.17
C ASP A 61 -10.94 42.05 -6.64
N VAL A 62 -11.71 40.99 -6.33
CA VAL A 62 -11.57 39.63 -6.88
C VAL A 62 -12.08 39.55 -8.34
N SER A 63 -12.52 40.66 -8.93
CA SER A 63 -13.23 40.73 -10.22
C SER A 63 -12.44 41.43 -11.34
N ARG A 64 -11.20 41.01 -11.62
CA ARG A 64 -10.49 41.32 -12.90
C ARG A 64 -9.83 40.03 -13.44
N LYS A 65 -10.59 39.17 -14.14
CA LYS A 65 -10.62 38.89 -15.62
C LYS A 65 -9.25 38.39 -16.16
N GLU A 66 -9.00 37.15 -16.63
CA GLU A 66 -9.67 36.20 -17.58
C GLU A 66 -9.07 34.76 -17.50
N PRO A 67 -9.63 33.68 -18.13
CA PRO A 67 -10.94 33.56 -18.78
C PRO A 67 -11.85 32.52 -18.07
N ILE A 68 -13.10 32.90 -17.82
CA ILE A 68 -14.18 31.99 -17.36
C ILE A 68 -14.64 31.05 -18.52
N SER A 69 -14.06 31.21 -19.72
CA SER A 69 -14.46 30.52 -20.95
C SER A 69 -14.30 28.99 -20.88
N GLY A 70 -13.18 28.49 -20.33
CA GLY A 70 -12.89 27.06 -20.24
C GLY A 70 -13.89 26.32 -19.34
N VAL A 71 -14.08 26.83 -18.11
CA VAL A 71 -15.06 26.32 -17.14
C VAL A 71 -16.49 26.38 -17.69
N ILE A 72 -16.88 27.46 -18.36
CA ILE A 72 -18.21 27.57 -18.99
C ILE A 72 -18.39 26.49 -20.07
N ALA A 73 -17.39 26.31 -20.94
CA ALA A 73 -17.42 25.27 -21.97
C ALA A 73 -17.46 23.87 -21.38
N LEU A 74 -16.68 23.61 -20.32
CA LEU A 74 -16.66 22.34 -19.63
C LEU A 74 -18.00 22.05 -18.96
N LYS A 75 -18.57 23.03 -18.26
CA LYS A 75 -19.90 22.94 -17.64
C LYS A 75 -20.99 22.62 -18.64
N ALA A 76 -20.97 23.28 -19.80
CA ALA A 76 -21.91 22.97 -20.88
C ALA A 76 -21.70 21.56 -21.43
N SER A 77 -20.45 21.10 -21.52
CA SER A 77 -20.11 19.77 -22.01
C SER A 77 -20.51 18.65 -21.05
N MET A 78 -20.42 18.88 -19.73
CA MET A 78 -20.77 17.89 -18.70
C MET A 78 -22.22 17.41 -18.78
N LYS A 79 -23.12 18.19 -19.38
CA LYS A 79 -24.51 17.77 -19.64
C LYS A 79 -24.60 16.55 -20.56
N TYR A 80 -23.69 16.43 -21.52
CA TYR A 80 -23.66 15.29 -22.44
C TYR A 80 -23.10 14.01 -21.77
N PHE A 81 -22.45 14.16 -20.62
CA PHE A 81 -21.92 13.05 -19.82
C PHE A 81 -22.76 12.75 -18.58
N ASP A 82 -23.94 13.37 -18.45
CA ASP A 82 -24.80 13.24 -17.27
C ASP A 82 -24.04 13.57 -15.96
N ALA A 83 -23.19 14.59 -16.03
CA ALA A 83 -22.25 15.00 -14.99
C ALA A 83 -22.31 16.51 -14.68
N ASP A 84 -23.46 17.15 -14.91
CA ASP A 84 -23.65 18.60 -14.73
C ASP A 84 -23.86 19.04 -13.27
N PHE A 85 -23.59 18.14 -12.33
CA PHE A 85 -23.72 18.37 -10.89
C PHE A 85 -22.51 19.07 -10.25
N PHE A 86 -21.35 19.13 -10.92
CA PHE A 86 -20.16 19.80 -10.40
C PHE A 86 -20.31 21.33 -10.34
N ASN A 87 -19.82 21.92 -9.24
CA ASN A 87 -19.74 23.36 -9.09
C ASN A 87 -18.55 23.95 -9.87
N ASP A 88 -18.53 25.28 -10.02
CA ASP A 88 -17.51 25.97 -10.84
C ASP A 88 -16.09 25.81 -10.29
N SER A 89 -15.91 25.59 -8.98
CA SER A 89 -14.60 25.34 -8.38
C SER A 89 -14.06 23.97 -8.78
N LYS A 90 -14.90 22.93 -8.65
CA LYS A 90 -14.55 21.55 -9.06
C LYS A 90 -14.27 21.46 -10.56
N LEU A 91 -15.04 22.18 -11.39
CA LEU A 91 -14.80 22.22 -12.83
C LEU A 91 -13.46 22.89 -13.20
N ARG A 92 -13.01 23.90 -12.44
CA ARG A 92 -11.67 24.49 -12.63
C ARG A 92 -10.57 23.49 -12.33
N GLU A 93 -10.67 22.82 -11.20
CA GLU A 93 -9.72 21.77 -10.80
C GLU A 93 -9.65 20.64 -11.84
N MET A 94 -10.80 20.19 -12.34
CA MET A 94 -10.86 19.21 -13.42
C MET A 94 -10.20 19.71 -14.71
N GLU A 95 -10.42 20.97 -15.09
CA GLU A 95 -9.81 21.59 -16.26
C GLU A 95 -8.28 21.65 -16.13
N ASP A 96 -7.78 22.10 -14.98
CA ASP A 96 -6.35 22.22 -14.71
C ASP A 96 -5.69 20.84 -14.65
N GLY A 97 -6.29 19.90 -13.91
CA GLY A 97 -5.82 18.52 -13.83
C GLY A 97 -5.83 17.80 -15.19
N ALA A 98 -6.81 18.09 -16.05
CA ALA A 98 -6.83 17.54 -17.40
C ALA A 98 -5.69 18.08 -18.27
N LYS A 99 -5.36 19.37 -18.16
CA LYS A 99 -4.25 19.99 -18.91
C LYS A 99 -2.90 19.51 -18.44
N GLU A 100 -2.73 19.38 -17.12
CA GLU A 100 -1.45 19.03 -16.49
C GLU A 100 -1.15 17.53 -16.61
N PHE A 101 -2.16 16.66 -16.46
CA PHE A 101 -1.95 15.22 -16.34
C PHE A 101 -2.57 14.41 -17.48
N ASN A 102 -3.87 14.59 -17.75
CA ASN A 102 -4.59 13.74 -18.71
C ASN A 102 -4.07 13.95 -20.15
N VAL A 103 -4.06 15.18 -20.65
CA VAL A 103 -3.70 15.49 -22.05
C VAL A 103 -2.26 15.07 -22.38
N PRO A 104 -1.24 15.34 -21.53
CA PRO A 104 0.09 14.81 -21.74
C PRO A 104 0.12 13.27 -21.81
N ALA A 105 -0.50 12.60 -20.83
CA ALA A 105 -0.55 11.13 -20.80
C ALA A 105 -1.26 10.54 -22.03
N PHE A 106 -2.33 11.17 -22.52
CA PHE A 106 -3.02 10.76 -23.74
C PHE A 106 -2.10 10.87 -24.96
N ARG A 107 -1.40 11.99 -25.10
CA ARG A 107 -0.46 12.21 -26.20
C ARG A 107 0.66 11.17 -26.18
N ASP A 108 1.20 10.88 -25.01
CA ASP A 108 2.30 9.92 -24.88
C ASP A 108 1.85 8.49 -25.15
N ASN A 109 0.71 8.05 -24.60
CA ASN A 109 0.14 6.75 -24.91
C ASN A 109 -0.19 6.60 -26.41
N ARG A 110 -0.76 7.64 -27.04
CA ARG A 110 -1.05 7.63 -28.49
C ARG A 110 0.22 7.53 -29.32
N LYS A 111 1.31 8.22 -28.99
CA LYS A 111 2.60 8.06 -29.68
C LYS A 111 3.13 6.63 -29.60
N LEU A 112 2.84 5.91 -28.51
CA LEU A 112 3.30 4.54 -28.31
C LEU A 112 2.50 3.51 -29.12
N VAL A 113 1.19 3.71 -29.31
CA VAL A 113 0.28 2.65 -29.79
C VAL A 113 -0.70 3.04 -30.89
N ALA A 114 -0.87 4.34 -31.19
CA ALA A 114 -1.63 4.79 -32.35
C ALA A 114 -0.70 4.82 -33.57
N LEU A 115 -1.12 4.17 -34.66
CA LEU A 115 -0.38 4.18 -35.92
C LEU A 115 -1.02 5.14 -36.91
N GLU A 116 -0.20 5.80 -37.72
CA GLU A 116 -0.67 6.70 -38.79
C GLU A 116 -1.57 5.98 -39.80
N ASN A 117 -1.32 4.68 -40.05
CA ASN A 117 -2.10 3.87 -40.98
C ASN A 117 -3.32 3.17 -40.33
N GLY A 118 -3.59 3.39 -39.04
CA GLY A 118 -4.69 2.76 -38.31
C GLY A 118 -4.53 1.26 -38.02
N GLY A 119 -3.36 0.66 -38.26
CA GLY A 119 -3.10 -0.75 -37.95
C GLY A 119 -3.10 -1.06 -36.45
N LEU A 120 -3.35 -2.32 -36.08
CA LEU A 120 -3.39 -2.80 -34.68
C LEU A 120 -2.20 -3.71 -34.37
N HIS A 121 -1.20 -3.21 -33.63
CA HIS A 121 -0.02 -3.99 -33.20
C HIS A 121 0.05 -4.29 -31.70
N ASN A 122 -0.78 -3.65 -30.88
CA ASN A 122 -0.91 -3.92 -29.44
C ASN A 122 -2.41 -3.90 -29.09
N PRO A 123 -3.15 -5.02 -29.18
CA PRO A 123 -4.55 -5.05 -28.80
C PRO A 123 -4.71 -4.78 -27.28
N SER A 124 -5.79 -4.10 -26.89
CA SER A 124 -6.11 -3.92 -25.48
C SER A 124 -6.63 -5.24 -24.90
N ALA A 125 -6.26 -5.53 -23.67
CA ALA A 125 -6.86 -6.60 -22.88
C ALA A 125 -7.78 -5.98 -21.83
N LEU A 126 -9.10 -6.08 -22.02
CA LEU A 126 -10.08 -5.62 -21.03
C LEU A 126 -10.06 -6.51 -19.77
N VAL A 127 -9.66 -7.77 -19.90
CA VAL A 127 -9.38 -8.66 -18.77
C VAL A 127 -7.89 -8.90 -18.70
N PHE A 128 -7.26 -8.39 -17.63
CA PHE A 128 -5.83 -8.54 -17.43
C PHE A 128 -5.47 -9.94 -16.91
N LYS A 129 -4.46 -10.57 -17.51
CA LYS A 129 -3.82 -11.80 -17.04
C LYS A 129 -2.31 -11.57 -17.05
N SER A 130 -1.66 -11.78 -15.91
CA SER A 130 -0.23 -11.51 -15.77
C SER A 130 0.69 -12.66 -16.20
N SER A 131 0.15 -13.87 -16.43
CA SER A 131 0.96 -15.04 -16.78
C SER A 131 1.80 -14.81 -18.04
N TRP A 132 3.06 -15.23 -17.99
CA TRP A 132 3.95 -15.19 -19.16
C TRP A 132 3.97 -16.51 -19.93
N SER A 133 3.45 -17.59 -19.35
CA SER A 133 3.32 -18.89 -19.99
C SER A 133 1.94 -19.04 -20.64
N ASP A 134 1.91 -19.50 -21.89
CA ASP A 134 0.68 -19.85 -22.61
C ASP A 134 0.06 -21.16 -22.10
N GLU A 135 0.86 -21.99 -21.42
CA GLU A 135 0.40 -23.24 -20.82
C GLU A 135 -0.12 -23.00 -19.41
N SER A 136 -1.41 -23.27 -19.20
CA SER A 136 -1.92 -23.55 -17.86
C SER A 136 -1.27 -24.85 -17.39
N LYS A 137 -0.08 -24.78 -16.80
CA LYS A 137 0.46 -25.88 -16.01
C LYS A 137 -0.51 -26.08 -14.85
N ILE A 138 -1.45 -27.02 -15.02
CA ILE A 138 -2.29 -27.52 -13.95
C ILE A 138 -1.34 -28.36 -13.08
N SER A 139 -0.65 -27.69 -12.16
CA SER A 139 -0.05 -28.37 -11.02
C SER A 139 -1.16 -28.64 -10.03
N GLU A 140 -1.19 -29.84 -9.45
CA GLU A 140 -1.92 -30.05 -8.21
C GLU A 140 -1.48 -28.98 -7.21
N ASN A 141 -2.44 -28.29 -6.60
CA ASN A 141 -2.19 -27.26 -5.62
C ASN A 141 -1.77 -27.94 -4.31
N LYS A 142 -0.51 -28.41 -4.27
CA LYS A 142 0.09 -29.09 -3.12
C LYS A 142 0.55 -28.05 -2.12
N SER A 143 0.18 -28.23 -0.86
CA SER A 143 0.71 -27.46 0.25
C SER A 143 2.23 -27.53 0.27
N PHE A 144 2.87 -26.43 0.69
CA PHE A 144 4.31 -26.39 0.86
C PHE A 144 4.76 -27.32 1.99
N GLN A 145 5.96 -27.85 1.86
CA GLN A 145 6.59 -28.66 2.89
C GLN A 145 7.36 -27.74 3.83
N TYR A 146 6.69 -27.29 4.89
CA TYR A 146 7.27 -26.39 5.88
C TYR A 146 8.46 -27.05 6.60
N PRO A 147 9.52 -26.29 6.92
CA PRO A 147 10.64 -26.81 7.69
C PRO A 147 10.19 -27.25 9.09
N HIS A 148 10.67 -28.41 9.53
CA HIS A 148 10.45 -28.89 10.89
C HIS A 148 11.40 -28.20 11.87
N THR A 149 10.86 -27.62 12.93
CA THR A 149 11.61 -27.05 14.05
C THR A 149 11.55 -28.01 15.24
N SER A 150 12.51 -28.93 15.34
CA SER A 150 12.69 -29.67 16.59
C SER A 150 13.28 -28.72 17.65
N SER A 151 12.88 -28.84 18.92
CA SER A 151 13.38 -28.07 20.08
C SER A 151 12.93 -26.61 20.25
N VAL A 152 11.72 -26.24 19.78
CA VAL A 152 11.12 -24.94 20.15
C VAL A 152 10.61 -24.99 21.58
N HIS A 153 11.04 -24.03 22.41
CA HIS A 153 10.61 -23.89 23.80
C HIS A 153 9.88 -22.58 24.02
N ARG A 154 8.82 -22.61 24.85
CA ARG A 154 8.12 -21.39 25.26
C ARG A 154 9.09 -20.43 25.98
N PRO A 155 9.25 -19.18 25.50
CA PRO A 155 9.99 -18.16 26.21
C PRO A 155 9.42 -17.87 27.61
N SER A 156 10.25 -17.37 28.51
CA SER A 156 9.83 -17.02 29.87
C SER A 156 8.91 -15.79 29.95
N LYS A 157 8.94 -14.91 28.94
CA LYS A 157 8.11 -13.70 28.87
C LYS A 157 7.14 -13.78 27.70
N ASP A 158 5.87 -13.44 27.95
CA ASP A 158 4.83 -13.32 26.91
C ASP A 158 5.23 -12.35 25.80
N GLU A 159 5.96 -11.28 26.15
CA GLU A 159 6.48 -10.32 25.18
C GLU A 159 7.41 -10.96 24.16
N ASP A 160 8.17 -12.01 24.51
CA ASP A 160 9.04 -12.70 23.55
C ASP A 160 8.26 -13.63 22.62
N ILE A 161 7.14 -14.20 23.10
CA ILE A 161 6.25 -15.04 22.29
C ILE A 161 5.73 -14.26 21.07
N ALA A 162 5.37 -12.98 21.25
CA ALA A 162 4.83 -12.15 20.18
C ALA A 162 5.80 -11.88 19.00
N PHE A 163 7.07 -12.24 19.14
CA PHE A 163 8.11 -12.02 18.12
C PHE A 163 8.64 -13.32 17.50
N MET A 164 8.12 -14.48 17.92
CA MET A 164 8.40 -15.78 17.31
C MET A 164 7.76 -15.88 15.91
N SER A 165 8.33 -16.70 15.05
CA SER A 165 7.78 -17.02 13.71
C SER A 165 6.51 -17.87 13.83
N ILE A 166 5.71 -17.89 12.75
CA ILE A 166 4.49 -18.72 12.65
C ILE A 166 4.80 -20.19 12.87
N ILE A 167 5.92 -20.68 12.32
CA ILE A 167 6.33 -22.09 12.47
C ILE A 167 6.68 -22.39 13.93
N GLU A 168 7.40 -21.50 14.61
CA GLU A 168 7.71 -21.67 16.04
C GLU A 168 6.45 -21.61 16.92
N LEU A 169 5.55 -20.66 16.66
CA LEU A 169 4.28 -20.55 17.39
C LEU A 169 3.38 -21.78 17.16
N GLY A 170 3.28 -22.24 15.91
CA GLY A 170 2.54 -23.45 15.57
C GLY A 170 3.10 -24.68 16.28
N GLU A 171 4.42 -24.79 16.40
CA GLU A 171 5.08 -25.86 17.16
C GLU A 171 4.78 -25.78 18.67
N LEU A 172 4.77 -24.58 19.26
CA LEU A 172 4.37 -24.42 20.67
C LEU A 172 2.92 -24.86 20.92
N ILE A 173 2.00 -24.55 20.01
CA ILE A 173 0.60 -25.00 20.08
C ILE A 173 0.53 -26.51 19.91
N ARG A 174 1.14 -27.06 18.84
CA ARG A 174 1.13 -28.49 18.52
C ARG A 174 1.66 -29.35 19.68
N THR A 175 2.69 -28.86 20.38
CA THR A 175 3.30 -29.52 21.54
C THR A 175 2.64 -29.15 22.88
N LYS A 176 1.54 -28.39 22.85
CA LYS A 176 0.75 -27.96 24.00
C LYS A 176 1.55 -27.17 25.06
N GLN A 177 2.61 -26.48 24.63
CA GLN A 177 3.38 -25.56 25.49
C GLN A 177 2.64 -24.22 25.68
N VAL A 178 1.75 -23.88 24.76
CA VAL A 178 0.82 -22.74 24.84
C VAL A 178 -0.50 -23.17 24.20
N THR A 179 -1.62 -22.69 24.72
CA THR A 179 -2.93 -22.87 24.06
C THR A 179 -3.18 -21.73 23.08
N SER A 180 -4.03 -21.96 22.07
CA SER A 180 -4.51 -20.92 21.16
C SER A 180 -5.16 -19.77 21.94
N ARG A 181 -5.95 -20.09 22.98
CA ARG A 181 -6.54 -19.09 23.88
C ARG A 181 -5.51 -18.24 24.61
N GLU A 182 -4.46 -18.84 25.16
CA GLU A 182 -3.36 -18.11 25.82
C GLU A 182 -2.63 -17.21 24.83
N LEU A 183 -2.28 -17.73 23.65
CA LEU A 183 -1.61 -16.97 22.61
C LEU A 183 -2.46 -15.78 22.13
N THR A 184 -3.74 -16.02 21.88
CA THR A 184 -4.72 -14.97 21.53
C THR A 184 -4.77 -13.88 22.60
N ALA A 185 -4.77 -14.25 23.89
CA ALA A 185 -4.77 -13.27 24.96
C ALA A 185 -3.49 -12.41 25.00
N VAL A 186 -2.31 -12.96 24.64
CA VAL A 186 -1.07 -12.19 24.51
C VAL A 186 -1.21 -11.11 23.44
N PHE A 187 -1.68 -11.47 22.25
CA PHE A 187 -1.81 -10.52 21.14
C PHE A 187 -2.90 -9.47 21.38
N LEU A 188 -4.05 -9.85 21.95
CA LEU A 188 -5.10 -8.89 22.31
C LEU A 188 -4.63 -7.87 23.35
N ARG A 189 -3.85 -8.29 24.37
CA ARG A 189 -3.23 -7.36 25.34
C ARG A 189 -2.32 -6.36 24.65
N ARG A 190 -1.50 -6.82 23.69
CA ARG A 190 -0.60 -5.96 22.92
C ARG A 190 -1.37 -4.97 22.03
N LEU A 191 -2.42 -5.43 21.35
CA LEU A 191 -3.27 -4.55 20.53
C LEU A 191 -3.94 -3.48 21.38
N LYS A 192 -4.46 -3.83 22.57
CA LYS A 192 -5.07 -2.86 23.49
C LYS A 192 -4.06 -1.86 24.05
N ARG A 193 -2.82 -2.30 24.26
CA ARG A 193 -1.72 -1.44 24.75
C ARG A 193 -1.21 -0.49 23.67
N TYR A 194 -0.82 -1.03 22.50
CA TYR A 194 -0.12 -0.28 21.45
C TYR A 194 -1.04 0.32 20.38
N GLY A 195 -2.23 -0.27 20.18
CA GLY A 195 -3.19 0.17 19.16
C GLY A 195 -3.54 1.65 19.25
N PRO A 196 -3.82 2.24 20.43
CA PRO A 196 -4.08 3.68 20.56
C PRO A 196 -2.86 4.58 20.32
N ILE A 197 -1.66 4.07 20.57
CA ILE A 197 -0.40 4.84 20.42
C ILE A 197 0.02 4.89 18.95
N ILE A 198 -0.13 3.76 18.27
CA ILE A 198 0.23 3.59 16.86
C ILE A 198 -0.93 3.98 15.95
N GLU A 199 -2.15 3.97 16.47
CA GLU A 199 -3.39 4.19 15.73
C GLU A 199 -3.55 3.23 14.54
N SER A 200 -3.39 1.92 14.81
CA SER A 200 -3.33 0.88 13.77
C SER A 200 -4.55 -0.05 13.69
N VAL A 201 -5.54 0.10 14.57
CA VAL A 201 -6.67 -0.83 14.71
C VAL A 201 -8.00 -0.09 14.53
N ILE A 202 -8.87 -0.63 13.67
CA ILE A 202 -10.26 -0.17 13.50
C ILE A 202 -11.18 -0.88 14.47
N THR A 203 -11.03 -2.20 14.62
CA THR A 203 -11.89 -3.02 15.49
C THR A 203 -11.10 -4.18 16.05
N ILE A 204 -11.09 -4.32 17.37
CA ILE A 204 -10.61 -5.53 18.03
C ILE A 204 -11.75 -6.54 18.05
N THR A 205 -11.49 -7.78 17.64
CA THR A 205 -12.51 -8.83 17.50
C THR A 205 -12.51 -9.79 18.68
N ASP A 206 -12.53 -9.26 19.92
CA ASP A 206 -12.34 -10.04 21.16
C ASP A 206 -13.19 -11.31 21.22
N ASP A 207 -14.51 -11.20 21.01
CA ASP A 207 -15.44 -12.33 21.13
C ASP A 207 -15.20 -13.39 20.05
N LEU A 208 -15.03 -12.97 18.79
CA LEU A 208 -14.69 -13.88 17.69
C LEU A 208 -13.32 -14.53 17.91
N ALA A 209 -12.34 -13.77 18.38
CA ALA A 209 -10.99 -14.25 18.62
C ALA A 209 -10.99 -15.37 19.66
N TYR A 210 -11.65 -15.16 20.81
CA TYR A 210 -11.75 -16.21 21.83
C TYR A 210 -12.57 -17.41 21.39
N LYS A 211 -13.61 -17.21 20.58
CA LYS A 211 -14.39 -18.30 19.98
C LYS A 211 -13.53 -19.15 19.04
N GLN A 212 -12.85 -18.53 18.07
CA GLN A 212 -11.96 -19.23 17.13
C GLN A 212 -10.78 -19.89 17.84
N ALA A 213 -10.23 -19.24 18.87
CA ALA A 213 -9.14 -19.81 19.66
C ALA A 213 -9.58 -21.08 20.40
N LYS A 214 -10.78 -21.04 21.02
CA LYS A 214 -11.37 -22.22 21.64
C LYS A 214 -11.63 -23.34 20.62
N GLU A 215 -12.15 -23.02 19.44
CA GLU A 215 -12.37 -24.00 18.37
C GLU A 215 -11.06 -24.67 17.94
N ALA A 216 -9.96 -23.91 17.84
CA ALA A 216 -8.63 -24.47 17.56
C ALA A 216 -8.15 -25.40 18.70
N ASP A 217 -8.25 -24.97 19.96
CA ASP A 217 -7.88 -25.80 21.12
C ASP A 217 -8.69 -27.11 21.16
N ASP A 218 -10.00 -27.05 20.93
CA ASP A 218 -10.89 -28.21 20.90
C ASP A 218 -10.52 -29.19 19.76
N LEU A 219 -10.16 -28.68 18.58
CA LEU A 219 -9.68 -29.50 17.46
C LEU A 219 -8.35 -30.19 17.80
N LEU A 220 -7.43 -29.47 18.44
CA LEU A 220 -6.15 -30.02 18.87
C LEU A 220 -6.33 -31.12 19.95
N GLU A 221 -7.27 -30.93 20.89
CA GLU A 221 -7.63 -31.94 21.88
C GLU A 221 -8.16 -33.23 21.24
N GLN A 222 -8.88 -33.11 20.13
CA GLN A 222 -9.35 -34.23 19.31
C GLN A 222 -8.24 -34.86 18.44
N GLY A 223 -7.00 -34.37 18.54
CA GLY A 223 -5.86 -34.85 17.76
C GLY A 223 -5.79 -34.30 16.34
N LYS A 224 -6.58 -33.26 16.01
CA LYS A 224 -6.64 -32.65 14.68
C LYS A 224 -5.88 -31.32 14.65
N TYR A 225 -4.59 -31.42 14.32
CA TYR A 225 -3.75 -30.25 14.00
C TYR A 225 -3.87 -29.89 12.52
N LEU A 226 -4.20 -28.64 12.21
CA LEU A 226 -4.48 -28.18 10.83
C LEU A 226 -3.24 -27.65 10.08
N GLY A 227 -2.09 -27.61 10.74
CA GLY A 227 -0.85 -27.04 10.21
C GLY A 227 -0.40 -25.78 10.96
N PRO A 228 0.65 -25.08 10.48
CA PRO A 228 1.32 -24.03 11.24
C PRO A 228 0.47 -22.82 11.65
N LEU A 229 -0.64 -22.56 10.94
CA LEU A 229 -1.56 -21.45 11.26
C LEU A 229 -2.63 -21.82 12.29
N HIS A 230 -2.69 -23.09 12.71
CA HIS A 230 -3.68 -23.57 13.67
C HIS A 230 -3.55 -22.82 15.01
N GLY A 231 -4.57 -22.06 15.37
CA GLY A 231 -4.62 -21.26 16.59
C GLY A 231 -3.75 -19.99 16.58
N ILE A 232 -3.20 -19.59 15.42
CA ILE A 232 -2.32 -18.42 15.31
C ILE A 232 -3.14 -17.13 15.17
N PRO A 233 -2.91 -16.10 16.02
CA PRO A 233 -3.53 -14.79 15.89
C PRO A 233 -3.10 -14.04 14.63
N TYR A 234 -4.04 -13.38 13.95
CA TYR A 234 -3.78 -12.49 12.82
C TYR A 234 -4.75 -11.30 12.77
N GLY A 235 -4.35 -10.25 12.06
CA GLY A 235 -5.20 -9.12 11.71
C GLY A 235 -5.50 -9.04 10.21
N LEU A 236 -6.63 -8.43 9.85
CA LEU A 236 -7.00 -8.17 8.46
C LEU A 236 -7.12 -6.67 8.20
N LYS A 237 -6.58 -6.20 7.08
CA LYS A 237 -6.87 -4.85 6.57
C LYS A 237 -8.39 -4.63 6.46
N ASP A 238 -8.84 -3.44 6.83
CA ASP A 238 -10.26 -3.06 6.94
C ASP A 238 -11.02 -2.92 5.60
N ILE A 239 -10.40 -3.34 4.50
CA ILE A 239 -11.07 -3.50 3.20
C ILE A 239 -11.59 -4.92 2.94
N ILE A 240 -11.21 -5.88 3.78
CA ILE A 240 -11.54 -7.30 3.64
C ILE A 240 -12.83 -7.54 4.42
N ALA A 241 -13.93 -7.95 3.79
CA ALA A 241 -15.18 -8.14 4.50
C ALA A 241 -15.13 -9.33 5.48
N VAL A 242 -15.68 -9.11 6.68
CA VAL A 242 -15.91 -10.14 7.71
C VAL A 242 -17.34 -9.95 8.22
N PRO A 243 -18.22 -10.96 8.13
CA PRO A 243 -19.61 -10.84 8.59
C PRO A 243 -19.69 -10.41 10.05
N GLU A 244 -20.71 -9.63 10.40
CA GLU A 244 -20.97 -9.10 11.76
C GLU A 244 -19.96 -8.06 12.28
N TYR A 245 -18.82 -7.88 11.60
CA TYR A 245 -17.78 -6.93 11.98
C TYR A 245 -17.73 -5.75 11.01
N LYS A 246 -17.31 -4.59 11.53
CA LYS A 246 -17.11 -3.40 10.72
C LYS A 246 -16.10 -3.66 9.58
N THR A 247 -16.44 -3.15 8.40
CA THR A 247 -15.58 -3.10 7.22
C THR A 247 -15.77 -1.71 6.62
N THR A 248 -15.01 -0.75 7.14
CA THR A 248 -15.27 0.69 6.96
C THR A 248 -14.49 1.31 5.82
N TRP A 249 -13.53 0.56 5.28
CA TRP A 249 -12.62 1.04 4.24
C TRP A 249 -11.83 2.28 4.66
N GLY A 250 -11.69 2.56 5.97
CA GLY A 250 -10.99 3.74 6.49
C GLY A 250 -11.69 5.08 6.19
N SER A 251 -12.90 5.04 5.63
CA SER A 251 -13.64 6.20 5.13
C SER A 251 -14.74 6.62 6.08
N ARG A 252 -14.84 7.90 6.46
CA ARG A 252 -15.88 8.33 7.42
C ARG A 252 -17.29 8.09 6.88
N THR A 253 -17.47 8.15 5.56
CA THR A 253 -18.74 7.80 4.89
C THR A 253 -19.19 6.38 5.25
N PHE A 254 -18.24 5.46 5.39
CA PHE A 254 -18.49 4.04 5.65
C PHE A 254 -18.08 3.62 7.08
N GLU A 255 -17.90 4.55 8.01
CA GLU A 255 -17.38 4.31 9.37
C GLU A 255 -18.19 3.27 10.19
N ASN A 256 -19.49 3.14 9.87
CA ASN A 256 -20.39 2.19 10.52
C ASN A 256 -20.82 1.03 9.60
N GLN A 257 -20.18 0.89 8.44
CA GLN A 257 -20.50 -0.16 7.48
C GLN A 257 -20.18 -1.55 8.03
N ILE A 258 -21.17 -2.45 7.94
CA ILE A 258 -21.04 -3.88 8.19
C ILE A 258 -21.52 -4.58 6.93
N LEU A 259 -20.70 -5.47 6.39
CA LEU A 259 -21.01 -6.22 5.18
C LEU A 259 -21.28 -7.66 5.56
N ASP A 260 -22.44 -8.20 5.19
CA ASP A 260 -22.76 -9.62 5.33
C ASP A 260 -22.11 -10.44 4.22
N VAL A 261 -20.76 -10.36 4.15
CA VAL A 261 -19.94 -10.98 3.12
C VAL A 261 -18.74 -11.63 3.78
N GLU A 262 -18.58 -12.94 3.58
CA GLU A 262 -17.39 -13.68 4.00
C GLU A 262 -16.34 -13.62 2.88
N ALA A 263 -15.32 -12.76 3.02
CA ALA A 263 -14.27 -12.64 2.01
C ALA A 263 -13.50 -13.96 1.82
N SER A 264 -13.07 -14.26 0.59
CA SER A 264 -12.40 -15.53 0.25
C SER A 264 -11.12 -15.74 1.07
N VAL A 265 -10.31 -14.68 1.24
CA VAL A 265 -9.08 -14.70 2.04
C VAL A 265 -9.37 -14.97 3.53
N TYR A 266 -10.43 -14.37 4.09
CA TYR A 266 -10.84 -14.61 5.47
C TYR A 266 -11.31 -16.06 5.65
N LYS A 267 -12.14 -16.55 4.75
CA LYS A 267 -12.62 -17.94 4.74
C LYS A 267 -11.47 -18.95 4.70
N ARG A 268 -10.46 -18.70 3.87
CA ARG A 268 -9.25 -19.54 3.78
C ARG A 268 -8.45 -19.54 5.08
N LEU A 269 -8.15 -18.38 5.65
CA LEU A 269 -7.43 -18.27 6.93
C LEU A 269 -8.21 -18.92 8.08
N LYS A 270 -9.52 -18.69 8.16
CA LYS A 270 -10.40 -19.34 9.14
C LYS A 270 -10.36 -20.87 9.01
N SER A 271 -10.27 -21.41 7.79
CA SER A 271 -10.22 -22.87 7.54
C SER A 271 -8.93 -23.54 8.02
N THR A 272 -7.84 -22.80 8.21
CA THR A 272 -6.58 -23.31 8.78
C THR A 272 -6.58 -23.31 10.32
N GLY A 273 -7.66 -22.80 10.93
CA GLY A 273 -7.77 -22.62 12.38
C GLY A 273 -7.11 -21.34 12.89
N ALA A 274 -6.72 -20.41 12.01
CA ALA A 274 -6.16 -19.12 12.42
C ALA A 274 -7.22 -18.25 13.12
N VAL A 275 -6.77 -17.40 14.04
CA VAL A 275 -7.64 -16.60 14.92
C VAL A 275 -7.59 -15.11 14.54
N LEU A 276 -8.72 -14.57 14.08
CA LEU A 276 -8.83 -13.15 13.77
C LEU A 276 -8.92 -12.34 15.07
N VAL A 277 -7.93 -11.50 15.33
CA VAL A 277 -7.88 -10.63 16.54
C VAL A 277 -8.20 -9.16 16.27
N ALA A 278 -8.07 -8.70 15.01
CA ALA A 278 -8.37 -7.31 14.67
C ALA A 278 -8.66 -7.07 13.18
N LYS A 279 -9.50 -6.05 12.94
CA LYS A 279 -9.58 -5.26 11.72
C LYS A 279 -8.58 -4.11 11.84
N LEU A 280 -7.63 -4.03 10.92
CA LEU A 280 -6.53 -3.07 10.95
C LEU A 280 -6.75 -1.92 9.97
N VAL A 281 -6.25 -0.76 10.37
CA VAL A 281 -6.41 0.51 9.65
C VAL A 281 -5.94 0.40 8.20
N THR A 282 -6.74 1.01 7.34
CA THR A 282 -6.41 1.29 5.95
C THR A 282 -6.53 2.78 5.70
N GLY A 283 -5.69 3.34 4.82
CA GLY A 283 -6.00 4.63 4.20
C GLY A 283 -7.37 4.57 3.53
N SER A 284 -8.06 5.70 3.49
CA SER A 284 -9.47 5.80 3.13
C SER A 284 -9.69 5.34 1.69
N LEU A 285 -10.62 4.41 1.50
CA LEU A 285 -10.87 3.70 0.24
C LEU A 285 -9.60 3.03 -0.33
N ALA A 286 -8.69 2.61 0.55
CA ALA A 286 -7.36 2.10 0.23
C ALA A 286 -6.46 3.08 -0.54
N TYR A 287 -6.75 4.38 -0.47
CA TYR A 287 -5.96 5.46 -1.06
C TYR A 287 -5.15 6.19 0.03
N ASP A 288 -3.86 6.40 -0.24
CA ASP A 288 -2.89 7.05 0.67
C ASP A 288 -2.93 6.52 2.12
N ASP A 289 -2.51 7.29 3.14
CA ASP A 289 -2.37 6.87 4.55
C ASP A 289 -3.37 7.52 5.53
N ILE A 290 -4.26 8.39 5.04
CA ILE A 290 -5.24 9.11 5.87
C ILE A 290 -6.49 8.25 6.05
N TRP A 291 -6.97 8.14 7.29
CA TRP A 291 -8.17 7.36 7.63
C TRP A 291 -8.95 8.07 8.71
N PHE A 292 -10.25 8.29 8.51
CA PHE A 292 -11.08 9.13 9.37
C PHE A 292 -10.46 10.51 9.73
N GLY A 293 -9.54 11.04 8.91
CA GLY A 293 -8.75 12.25 9.18
C GLY A 293 -7.54 12.08 10.11
N GLY A 294 -7.30 10.88 10.62
CA GLY A 294 -6.09 10.49 11.36
C GLY A 294 -5.06 9.77 10.47
N ARG A 295 -3.94 9.37 11.06
CA ARG A 295 -2.86 8.63 10.37
C ARG A 295 -2.14 7.68 11.33
N THR A 296 -1.93 6.45 10.88
CA THR A 296 -1.18 5.45 11.65
C THR A 296 0.29 5.84 11.77
N ARG A 297 0.84 5.76 12.98
CA ARG A 297 2.24 6.08 13.30
C ARG A 297 3.17 4.91 13.02
N ASN A 298 4.45 5.21 12.78
CA ASN A 298 5.48 4.21 12.56
C ASN A 298 5.97 3.64 13.91
N PRO A 299 5.96 2.31 14.12
CA PRO A 299 6.49 1.67 15.34
C PRO A 299 7.93 2.05 15.69
N TRP A 300 8.79 2.31 14.68
CA TRP A 300 10.19 2.69 14.88
C TRP A 300 10.38 4.17 15.19
N ASN A 301 9.37 5.00 14.91
CA ASN A 301 9.40 6.43 15.11
C ASN A 301 7.99 7.00 15.14
N ILE A 302 7.43 7.19 16.34
CA ILE A 302 6.02 7.60 16.50
C ILE A 302 5.72 9.05 16.05
N GLU A 303 6.73 9.84 15.73
CA GLU A 303 6.58 11.18 15.09
C GLU A 303 6.44 11.09 13.57
N GLU A 304 6.63 9.90 13.01
CA GLU A 304 6.45 9.63 11.59
C GLU A 304 5.25 8.72 11.39
N PHE A 305 4.64 8.80 10.21
CA PHE A 305 3.56 7.91 9.81
C PHE A 305 4.08 6.66 9.10
N SER A 306 3.26 5.60 9.13
CA SER A 306 3.57 4.30 8.53
C SER A 306 3.51 4.28 7.01
N THR A 307 3.04 5.36 6.36
CA THR A 307 2.53 5.38 4.97
C THR A 307 1.36 4.41 4.77
N GLY A 308 0.81 4.36 3.56
CA GLY A 308 -0.43 3.67 3.27
C GLY A 308 -0.50 3.02 1.89
N SER A 309 -1.61 2.41 1.54
CA SER A 309 -2.83 2.33 2.36
C SER A 309 -2.90 1.19 3.35
N SER A 310 -2.00 0.21 3.32
CA SER A 310 -1.95 -0.84 4.37
C SER A 310 -1.21 -0.38 5.64
N ALA A 311 -1.61 0.78 6.17
CA ALA A 311 -0.98 1.46 7.28
C ALA A 311 -1.00 0.62 8.57
N GLY A 312 -2.19 0.16 8.99
CA GLY A 312 -2.37 -0.71 10.15
C GLY A 312 -1.68 -2.07 10.03
N PRO A 313 -1.84 -2.81 8.91
CA PRO A 313 -1.14 -4.07 8.66
C PRO A 313 0.38 -3.99 8.78
N ALA A 314 1.02 -2.95 8.24
CA ALA A 314 2.47 -2.82 8.35
C ALA A 314 2.91 -2.45 9.78
N ALA A 315 2.20 -1.54 10.44
CA ALA A 315 2.53 -1.11 11.80
C ALA A 315 2.27 -2.18 12.87
N SER A 316 1.33 -3.10 12.61
CA SER A 316 0.96 -4.20 13.54
C SER A 316 1.51 -5.58 13.13
N THR A 317 1.95 -5.70 11.88
CA THR A 317 2.49 -6.88 11.17
C THR A 317 1.49 -8.04 10.93
N SER A 318 0.49 -7.79 10.06
CA SER A 318 -0.49 -8.79 9.58
C SER A 318 -0.79 -8.68 8.06
N ALA A 319 -1.79 -9.38 7.49
CA ALA A 319 -2.08 -9.35 6.04
C ALA A 319 -2.67 -8.01 5.51
N GLY A 320 -2.36 -7.64 4.26
CA GLY A 320 -2.83 -6.42 3.59
C GLY A 320 -3.04 -6.53 2.07
N SER A 321 -3.17 -5.39 1.39
CA SER A 321 -3.46 -5.29 -0.06
C SER A 321 -2.66 -4.19 -0.75
N GLU A 322 -2.42 -4.31 -2.05
CA GLU A 322 -1.77 -3.32 -2.90
C GLU A 322 -2.47 -3.14 -4.24
N THR A 323 -2.80 -1.89 -4.57
CA THR A 323 -3.13 -1.43 -5.92
C THR A 323 -1.89 -0.86 -6.60
N ALA A 324 -1.24 0.08 -5.90
CA ALA A 324 0.04 0.68 -6.25
C ALA A 324 0.77 1.09 -4.97
N GLY A 325 1.84 0.37 -4.61
CA GLY A 325 2.70 0.70 -3.47
C GLY A 325 2.10 0.45 -2.08
N SER A 326 0.82 0.08 -1.96
CA SER A 326 0.14 -0.08 -0.67
C SER A 326 0.58 -1.30 0.16
N ILE A 327 1.45 -2.16 -0.37
CA ILE A 327 2.25 -3.14 0.38
C ILE A 327 3.70 -2.65 0.49
N THR A 328 4.32 -2.24 -0.62
CA THR A 328 5.76 -1.96 -0.64
C THR A 328 6.16 -0.75 0.21
N TYR A 329 5.44 0.37 0.13
CA TYR A 329 5.73 1.58 0.90
C TYR A 329 5.56 1.38 2.41
N PRO A 330 4.42 0.88 2.91
CA PRO A 330 4.26 0.72 4.35
C PRO A 330 5.15 -0.40 4.91
N ALA A 331 5.47 -1.44 4.14
CA ALA A 331 6.46 -2.44 4.54
C ALA A 331 7.86 -1.82 4.65
N ALA A 332 8.26 -1.02 3.66
CA ALA A 332 9.52 -0.30 3.68
C ALA A 332 9.62 0.64 4.88
N ARG A 333 8.55 1.39 5.16
CA ARG A 333 8.51 2.39 6.24
C ARG A 333 8.49 1.78 7.64
N CYS A 334 7.76 0.68 7.83
CA CYS A 334 7.67 -0.01 9.12
C CYS A 334 8.78 -1.06 9.32
N GLY A 335 9.58 -1.34 8.28
CA GLY A 335 10.69 -2.29 8.36
C GLY A 335 10.22 -3.71 8.60
N VAL A 336 9.12 -4.11 7.97
CA VAL A 336 8.55 -5.46 8.06
C VAL A 336 8.75 -6.22 6.75
N THR A 337 8.71 -7.55 6.82
CA THR A 337 8.79 -8.39 5.63
C THR A 337 7.41 -8.47 5.01
N ALA A 338 7.30 -8.28 3.70
CA ALA A 338 6.00 -8.39 3.02
C ALA A 338 6.14 -9.01 1.64
N LEU A 339 5.05 -9.58 1.14
CA LEU A 339 4.99 -10.10 -0.22
C LEU A 339 3.81 -9.45 -0.94
N ARG A 340 4.09 -8.69 -1.99
CA ARG A 340 3.09 -8.47 -3.04
C ARG A 340 3.15 -9.66 -3.97
N THR A 341 2.05 -10.39 -4.13
CA THR A 341 2.02 -11.60 -4.96
C THR A 341 1.95 -11.27 -6.44
N THR A 342 2.13 -12.28 -7.28
CA THR A 342 1.67 -12.23 -8.67
C THR A 342 0.19 -11.87 -8.71
N PHE A 343 -0.20 -11.09 -9.73
CA PHE A 343 -1.61 -10.73 -9.94
C PHE A 343 -2.47 -11.99 -10.20
N GLY A 344 -3.57 -12.10 -9.46
CA GLY A 344 -4.49 -13.24 -9.53
C GLY A 344 -4.09 -14.46 -8.69
N THR A 345 -2.94 -14.45 -8.00
CA THR A 345 -2.55 -15.55 -7.10
C THR A 345 -3.49 -15.69 -5.90
N VAL A 346 -3.95 -14.56 -5.36
CA VAL A 346 -4.86 -14.50 -4.22
C VAL A 346 -6.16 -13.85 -4.70
N ALA A 347 -7.27 -14.56 -4.50
CA ALA A 347 -8.59 -14.07 -4.87
C ALA A 347 -9.03 -12.90 -3.99
N ARG A 348 -9.82 -11.99 -4.57
CA ARG A 348 -10.27 -10.73 -3.95
C ARG A 348 -11.78 -10.67 -3.70
N THR A 349 -12.50 -11.78 -3.86
CA THR A 349 -13.93 -11.89 -3.54
C THR A 349 -14.21 -11.40 -2.12
N GLY A 350 -15.12 -10.45 -1.97
CA GLY A 350 -15.46 -9.82 -0.69
C GLY A 350 -14.42 -8.82 -0.18
N VAL A 351 -13.52 -8.34 -1.03
CA VAL A 351 -12.58 -7.26 -0.73
C VAL A 351 -12.92 -6.03 -1.57
N MET A 352 -12.89 -4.84 -0.97
CA MET A 352 -13.06 -3.59 -1.73
C MET A 352 -11.90 -3.44 -2.72
N SER A 353 -12.25 -3.15 -3.97
CA SER A 353 -11.30 -2.95 -5.05
C SER A 353 -11.20 -1.47 -5.42
N ILE A 354 -9.97 -0.97 -5.62
CA ILE A 354 -9.73 0.32 -6.27
C ILE A 354 -9.63 0.12 -7.78
N SER A 355 -8.86 -0.89 -8.20
CA SER A 355 -8.68 -1.21 -9.62
C SER A 355 -8.59 -2.72 -9.80
N GLU A 356 -9.60 -3.29 -10.44
CA GLU A 356 -9.76 -4.73 -10.60
C GLU A 356 -8.58 -5.36 -11.36
N SER A 357 -7.93 -4.58 -12.24
CA SER A 357 -6.78 -5.02 -13.05
C SER A 357 -5.41 -4.78 -12.39
N LEU A 358 -5.38 -4.16 -11.20
CA LEU A 358 -4.16 -3.83 -10.46
C LEU A 358 -4.15 -4.43 -9.05
N ASP A 359 -5.29 -4.57 -8.37
CA ASP A 359 -5.31 -4.95 -6.97
C ASP A 359 -4.75 -6.35 -6.71
N LYS A 360 -3.91 -6.46 -5.69
CA LYS A 360 -3.26 -7.68 -5.22
C LYS A 360 -3.39 -7.77 -3.70
N LEU A 361 -3.55 -8.97 -3.17
CA LEU A 361 -3.49 -9.23 -1.73
C LEU A 361 -2.14 -9.85 -1.38
N GLY A 362 -1.67 -9.58 -0.17
CA GLY A 362 -0.35 -10.05 0.24
C GLY A 362 -0.13 -10.00 1.75
N PRO A 363 0.67 -10.92 2.31
CA PRO A 363 1.00 -10.90 3.72
C PRO A 363 2.01 -9.81 4.07
N PHE A 364 1.85 -9.17 5.23
CA PHE A 364 2.96 -8.62 6.00
C PHE A 364 3.23 -9.54 7.17
N CYS A 365 4.50 -9.88 7.37
CA CYS A 365 4.95 -10.77 8.42
C CYS A 365 6.31 -10.31 8.97
N ARG A 366 6.77 -10.99 10.01
CA ARG A 366 8.11 -10.75 10.58
C ARG A 366 9.22 -11.33 9.70
N SER A 367 8.93 -12.37 8.91
CA SER A 367 9.91 -13.04 8.07
C SER A 367 9.32 -13.50 6.73
N ALA A 368 10.20 -13.82 5.77
CA ALA A 368 9.83 -14.36 4.48
C ALA A 368 9.26 -15.80 4.60
N ILE A 369 9.71 -16.55 5.61
CA ILE A 369 9.15 -17.86 5.98
C ILE A 369 7.67 -17.70 6.32
N ASP A 370 7.34 -16.74 7.19
CA ASP A 370 5.96 -16.47 7.58
C ASP A 370 5.11 -16.02 6.38
N CYS A 371 5.65 -15.17 5.50
CA CYS A 371 4.98 -14.79 4.26
C CYS A 371 4.66 -16.01 3.37
N ALA A 372 5.57 -16.99 3.28
CA ALA A 372 5.33 -18.21 2.51
C ALA A 372 4.24 -19.10 3.13
N VAL A 373 4.22 -19.25 4.46
CA VAL A 373 3.16 -19.98 5.17
C VAL A 373 1.79 -19.32 4.93
N VAL A 374 1.71 -17.99 5.04
CA VAL A 374 0.45 -17.28 4.80
C VAL A 374 0.05 -17.36 3.33
N LEU A 375 0.98 -17.18 2.39
CA LEU A 375 0.71 -17.33 0.96
C LEU A 375 0.11 -18.69 0.62
N ASP A 376 0.67 -19.76 1.17
CA ASP A 376 0.19 -21.12 0.94
C ASP A 376 -1.27 -21.30 1.38
N ALA A 377 -1.64 -20.68 2.50
CA ALA A 377 -3.00 -20.71 3.02
C ALA A 377 -3.99 -19.88 2.19
N ILE A 378 -3.55 -18.75 1.61
CA ILE A 378 -4.47 -17.80 0.96
C ILE A 378 -4.49 -17.87 -0.56
N ARG A 379 -3.52 -18.53 -1.22
CA ARG A 379 -3.46 -18.64 -2.68
C ARG A 379 -4.57 -19.53 -3.27
N GLY A 380 -4.86 -19.33 -4.56
CA GLY A 380 -5.76 -20.18 -5.34
C GLY A 380 -6.97 -19.44 -5.89
N LYS A 381 -7.66 -20.07 -6.85
CA LYS A 381 -8.80 -19.50 -7.57
C LYS A 381 -10.04 -19.41 -6.70
N ASP A 382 -10.87 -18.40 -6.95
CA ASP A 382 -12.21 -18.28 -6.40
C ASP A 382 -13.20 -17.92 -7.51
N ALA A 383 -14.43 -18.45 -7.44
CA ALA A 383 -15.43 -18.22 -8.48
C ALA A 383 -15.93 -16.77 -8.53
N GLY A 384 -15.84 -16.03 -7.41
CA GLY A 384 -16.25 -14.63 -7.30
C GLY A 384 -15.22 -13.62 -7.81
N ASP A 385 -14.00 -14.05 -8.17
CA ASP A 385 -12.95 -13.17 -8.72
C ASP A 385 -12.50 -13.70 -10.10
N PRO A 386 -12.99 -13.09 -11.20
CA PRO A 386 -12.66 -13.50 -12.56
C PRO A 386 -11.17 -13.41 -12.91
N SER A 387 -10.40 -12.59 -12.19
CA SER A 387 -8.95 -12.46 -12.39
C SER A 387 -8.14 -13.43 -11.54
N SER A 388 -8.77 -14.10 -10.57
CA SER A 388 -8.10 -15.12 -9.76
C SER A 388 -7.79 -16.37 -10.58
N ARG A 389 -6.63 -16.97 -10.31
CA ARG A 389 -6.09 -18.10 -11.07
C ARG A 389 -5.54 -19.17 -10.13
N GLU A 390 -5.56 -20.40 -10.59
CA GLU A 390 -4.67 -21.43 -10.04
C GLU A 390 -3.27 -21.11 -10.57
N VAL A 391 -2.44 -20.50 -9.73
CA VAL A 391 -1.04 -20.21 -10.05
C VAL A 391 -0.19 -21.36 -9.53
N ALA A 392 0.49 -22.07 -10.42
CA ALA A 392 1.41 -23.15 -10.06
C ALA A 392 2.68 -22.57 -9.44
N ILE A 393 2.63 -22.29 -8.14
CA ILE A 393 3.77 -21.81 -7.37
C ILE A 393 4.49 -23.02 -6.78
N GLU A 394 5.75 -23.21 -7.16
CA GLU A 394 6.62 -24.24 -6.59
C GLU A 394 6.86 -23.98 -5.09
N ASP A 395 7.35 -24.99 -4.37
CA ASP A 395 7.62 -24.85 -2.95
C ASP A 395 8.87 -23.97 -2.71
N PRO A 396 8.73 -22.76 -2.12
CA PRO A 396 9.85 -21.85 -1.89
C PRO A 396 10.91 -22.42 -0.94
N PHE A 397 10.56 -23.39 -0.09
CA PHE A 397 11.51 -24.03 0.84
C PHE A 397 12.45 -25.02 0.13
N HIS A 398 12.11 -25.43 -1.10
CA HIS A 398 12.83 -26.45 -1.88
C HIS A 398 13.51 -25.89 -3.12
N VAL A 399 13.48 -24.57 -3.33
CA VAL A 399 14.19 -23.91 -4.44
C VAL A 399 15.70 -23.98 -4.21
N ASP A 400 16.42 -24.58 -5.16
CA ASP A 400 17.89 -24.53 -5.16
C ASP A 400 18.36 -23.16 -5.69
N ILE A 401 18.54 -22.22 -4.76
CA ILE A 401 18.95 -20.84 -5.07
C ILE A 401 20.29 -20.74 -5.82
N ARG A 402 21.12 -21.80 -5.81
CA ARG A 402 22.43 -21.82 -6.50
C ARG A 402 22.29 -21.97 -8.02
N GLN A 403 21.12 -22.40 -8.47
CA GLN A 403 20.79 -22.50 -9.90
C GLN A 403 20.25 -21.18 -10.45
N LEU A 404 19.95 -20.21 -9.59
CA LEU A 404 19.38 -18.93 -9.99
C LEU A 404 20.46 -17.93 -10.41
N THR A 405 20.18 -17.22 -11.50
CA THR A 405 20.84 -15.98 -11.88
C THR A 405 19.96 -14.80 -11.47
N VAL A 406 20.47 -13.95 -10.58
CA VAL A 406 19.73 -12.81 -10.03
C VAL A 406 20.39 -11.50 -10.47
N GLY A 407 19.60 -10.63 -11.07
CA GLY A 407 20.00 -9.27 -11.42
C GLY A 407 20.06 -8.35 -10.20
N TYR A 408 20.89 -7.32 -10.23
CA TYR A 408 20.78 -6.19 -9.30
C TYR A 408 20.79 -4.87 -10.06
N LEU A 409 19.85 -4.00 -9.72
CA LEU A 409 19.78 -2.63 -10.25
C LEU A 409 20.74 -1.73 -9.47
N ASP A 410 21.04 -0.54 -10.01
CA ASP A 410 21.86 0.48 -9.31
C ASP A 410 21.23 0.92 -7.97
N SER A 411 19.91 0.76 -7.83
CA SER A 411 19.15 1.07 -6.61
C SER A 411 19.09 -0.07 -5.60
N ALA A 412 19.77 -1.20 -5.85
CA ALA A 412 19.78 -2.35 -4.96
C ALA A 412 20.59 -2.09 -3.68
N GLU A 413 20.15 -2.68 -2.57
CA GLU A 413 20.94 -2.70 -1.33
C GLU A 413 22.07 -3.74 -1.47
N MET A 414 23.31 -3.27 -1.59
CA MET A 414 24.47 -4.12 -1.89
C MET A 414 24.77 -5.19 -0.83
N GLU A 415 24.32 -4.99 0.42
CA GLU A 415 24.40 -6.05 1.43
C GLU A 415 23.66 -7.31 0.97
N VAL A 416 22.46 -7.16 0.40
CA VAL A 416 21.66 -8.30 -0.07
C VAL A 416 22.36 -9.00 -1.24
N VAL A 417 22.94 -8.22 -2.16
CA VAL A 417 23.74 -8.75 -3.28
C VAL A 417 24.91 -9.59 -2.76
N HIS A 418 25.68 -9.06 -1.81
CA HIS A 418 26.84 -9.77 -1.25
C HIS A 418 26.45 -11.02 -0.48
N VAL A 419 25.39 -10.96 0.34
CA VAL A 419 24.92 -12.10 1.13
C VAL A 419 24.41 -13.22 0.23
N LEU A 420 23.61 -12.90 -0.79
CA LEU A 420 23.10 -13.90 -1.73
C LEU A 420 24.23 -14.49 -2.59
N SER A 421 25.20 -13.67 -3.00
CA SER A 421 26.40 -14.16 -3.69
C SER A 421 27.20 -15.14 -2.81
N ALA A 422 27.40 -14.82 -1.52
CA ALA A 422 28.06 -15.70 -0.56
C ALA A 422 27.27 -17.01 -0.30
N LYS A 423 25.96 -17.01 -0.53
CA LYS A 423 25.08 -18.19 -0.48
C LYS A 423 25.13 -19.04 -1.77
N GLY A 424 25.86 -18.58 -2.79
CA GLY A 424 26.07 -19.28 -4.06
C GLY A 424 25.10 -18.89 -5.17
N VAL A 425 24.30 -17.84 -5.00
CA VAL A 425 23.46 -17.30 -6.08
C VAL A 425 24.36 -16.57 -7.09
N LYS A 426 24.08 -16.71 -8.39
CA LYS A 426 24.82 -15.99 -9.43
C LYS A 426 24.27 -14.56 -9.58
N LEU A 427 24.96 -13.57 -9.02
CA LEU A 427 24.56 -12.16 -9.06
C LEU A 427 25.19 -11.43 -10.27
N VAL A 428 24.39 -10.69 -11.03
CA VAL A 428 24.85 -9.92 -12.20
C VAL A 428 24.26 -8.50 -12.20
N PRO A 429 24.99 -7.45 -12.62
CA PRO A 429 24.38 -6.16 -12.92
C PRO A 429 23.23 -6.35 -13.92
N PHE A 430 22.09 -5.71 -13.67
CA PHE A 430 20.92 -5.86 -14.50
C PHE A 430 20.28 -4.50 -14.80
N LYS A 431 19.74 -4.37 -16.00
CA LYS A 431 18.97 -3.21 -16.42
C LYS A 431 17.69 -3.69 -17.09
N LEU A 432 16.56 -3.21 -16.59
CA LEU A 432 15.27 -3.44 -17.22
C LEU A 432 15.09 -2.42 -18.35
N ASN A 433 15.00 -2.92 -19.59
CA ASN A 433 14.90 -2.07 -20.77
C ASN A 433 13.47 -2.10 -21.32
N TYR A 434 12.86 -0.92 -21.40
CA TYR A 434 11.58 -0.70 -22.06
C TYR A 434 11.56 0.73 -22.64
N THR A 435 10.65 0.98 -23.57
CA THR A 435 10.58 2.23 -24.34
C THR A 435 9.50 3.20 -23.82
N VAL A 436 8.63 2.73 -22.94
CA VAL A 436 7.60 3.56 -22.29
C VAL A 436 8.27 4.61 -21.41
N GLN A 437 7.98 5.89 -21.68
CA GLN A 437 8.64 7.01 -20.99
C GLN A 437 8.11 7.27 -19.58
N SER A 438 6.81 7.06 -19.35
CA SER A 438 6.17 7.19 -18.04
C SER A 438 5.27 6.00 -17.79
N VAL A 439 5.73 5.09 -16.93
CA VAL A 439 4.94 3.94 -16.51
C VAL A 439 3.84 4.38 -15.56
N GLN A 440 4.12 5.38 -14.71
CA GLN A 440 3.14 6.02 -13.84
C GLN A 440 1.89 6.51 -14.60
N SER A 441 2.07 7.11 -15.78
CA SER A 441 0.94 7.66 -16.55
C SER A 441 -0.06 6.58 -16.97
N ILE A 442 0.42 5.38 -17.32
CA ILE A 442 -0.43 4.24 -17.66
C ILE A 442 -1.17 3.74 -16.42
N LEU A 443 -0.47 3.66 -15.27
CA LEU A 443 -1.08 3.24 -14.01
C LEU A 443 -2.17 4.22 -13.57
N ASN A 444 -1.89 5.52 -13.56
CA ASN A 444 -2.83 6.54 -13.12
C ASN A 444 -4.11 6.51 -13.97
N ILE A 445 -4.01 6.48 -15.31
CA ILE A 445 -5.21 6.38 -16.16
C ILE A 445 -6.01 5.11 -15.85
N THR A 446 -5.34 3.98 -15.64
CA THR A 446 -6.01 2.70 -15.33
C THR A 446 -6.73 2.78 -13.99
N MET A 447 -6.02 3.19 -12.94
CA MET A 447 -6.52 3.25 -11.57
C MET A 447 -7.61 4.30 -11.39
N ASP A 448 -7.38 5.53 -11.88
CA ASP A 448 -8.30 6.65 -11.70
C ASP A 448 -9.66 6.35 -12.37
N VAL A 449 -9.65 5.73 -13.56
CA VAL A 449 -10.88 5.34 -14.29
C VAL A 449 -11.58 4.17 -13.60
N ASP A 450 -10.86 3.12 -13.21
CA ASP A 450 -11.46 1.95 -12.55
C ASP A 450 -12.11 2.37 -11.21
N MET A 451 -11.41 3.20 -10.41
CA MET A 451 -11.91 3.69 -9.13
C MET A 451 -13.13 4.59 -9.31
N LEU A 452 -13.09 5.54 -10.25
CA LEU A 452 -14.24 6.38 -10.52
C LEU A 452 -15.44 5.57 -11.02
N ALA A 453 -15.23 4.54 -11.85
CA ALA A 453 -16.30 3.68 -12.32
C ALA A 453 -16.95 2.91 -11.16
N HIS A 454 -16.17 2.45 -10.19
CA HIS A 454 -16.67 1.80 -8.98
C HIS A 454 -17.51 2.76 -8.11
N PHE A 455 -17.05 4.00 -7.95
CA PHE A 455 -17.70 5.03 -7.13
C PHE A 455 -18.56 6.01 -7.92
N ASP A 456 -19.04 5.64 -9.13
CA ASP A 456 -19.79 6.56 -10.00
C ASP A 456 -21.07 7.05 -9.32
N ASN A 457 -21.92 6.11 -8.87
CA ASN A 457 -23.18 6.47 -8.21
C ASN A 457 -22.93 7.39 -7.01
N TRP A 458 -21.92 7.06 -6.22
CA TRP A 458 -21.54 7.83 -5.04
C TRP A 458 -21.11 9.27 -5.39
N GLN A 459 -20.34 9.48 -6.46
CA GLN A 459 -19.99 10.82 -6.94
C GLN A 459 -21.21 11.55 -7.51
N ARG A 460 -22.09 10.87 -8.24
CA ARG A 460 -23.31 11.47 -8.82
C ARG A 460 -24.33 11.89 -7.75
N GLU A 461 -24.37 11.18 -6.63
CA GLU A 461 -25.14 11.53 -5.43
C GLU A 461 -24.47 12.64 -4.60
N ARG A 462 -23.32 13.16 -5.04
CA ARG A 462 -22.55 14.25 -4.41
C ARG A 462 -21.96 13.89 -3.05
N HIS A 463 -21.81 12.60 -2.75
CA HIS A 463 -21.13 12.19 -1.53
C HIS A 463 -19.63 12.54 -1.54
N ASP A 464 -19.07 12.89 -2.72
CA ASP A 464 -17.74 13.45 -2.86
C ASP A 464 -17.60 14.84 -2.25
N ASP A 465 -18.68 15.64 -2.16
CA ASP A 465 -18.69 16.92 -1.43
C ASP A 465 -18.45 16.68 0.08
N ASP A 466 -19.17 15.72 0.68
CA ASP A 466 -19.07 15.39 2.11
C ASP A 466 -17.71 14.81 2.48
N TYR A 467 -17.11 14.06 1.56
CA TYR A 467 -15.81 13.41 1.75
C TYR A 467 -14.62 14.35 1.52
N GLU A 468 -14.75 15.30 0.58
CA GLU A 468 -13.80 16.41 0.42
C GLU A 468 -13.77 17.31 1.66
N ALA A 469 -14.92 17.59 2.28
CA ALA A 469 -15.01 18.33 3.54
C ALA A 469 -14.27 17.65 4.72
N GLN A 470 -13.80 16.42 4.52
CA GLN A 470 -13.04 15.64 5.50
C GLN A 470 -11.56 15.50 5.10
N ASP A 471 -11.12 16.24 4.07
CA ASP A 471 -9.78 16.18 3.48
C ASP A 471 -9.41 14.78 2.95
N GLN A 472 -10.39 14.04 2.43
CA GLN A 472 -10.19 12.65 2.00
C GLN A 472 -10.29 12.43 0.47
N TRP A 473 -10.84 13.37 -0.31
CA TRP A 473 -11.11 13.13 -1.73
C TRP A 473 -9.89 13.37 -2.63
N PRO A 474 -9.49 12.41 -3.48
CA PRO A 474 -8.51 12.67 -4.52
C PRO A 474 -9.14 13.47 -5.66
N VAL A 475 -8.64 14.69 -5.86
CA VAL A 475 -8.87 15.53 -7.05
C VAL A 475 -8.76 14.72 -8.35
N GLU A 476 -7.87 13.74 -8.36
CA GLU A 476 -7.60 12.78 -9.42
C GLU A 476 -8.86 12.06 -9.93
N LEU A 477 -9.82 11.76 -9.04
CA LEU A 477 -11.05 11.04 -9.43
C LEU A 477 -12.06 11.94 -10.14
N ARG A 478 -12.06 13.26 -9.87
CA ARG A 478 -12.91 14.18 -10.64
C ARG A 478 -12.39 14.33 -12.06
N ARG A 479 -11.08 14.53 -12.25
CA ARG A 479 -10.50 14.62 -13.60
C ARG A 479 -10.60 13.29 -14.37
N ALA A 480 -10.74 12.15 -13.70
CA ALA A 480 -10.93 10.85 -14.35
C ALA A 480 -12.20 10.82 -15.24
N ARG A 481 -13.22 11.61 -14.87
CA ARG A 481 -14.44 11.81 -15.67
C ARG A 481 -14.16 12.36 -17.06
N LEU A 482 -13.04 13.06 -17.22
CA LEU A 482 -12.59 13.66 -18.48
C LEU A 482 -11.70 12.71 -19.31
N ILE A 483 -11.47 11.47 -18.87
CA ILE A 483 -10.73 10.46 -19.62
C ILE A 483 -11.71 9.74 -20.56
N PRO A 484 -11.62 9.94 -21.89
CA PRO A 484 -12.48 9.24 -22.82
C PRO A 484 -12.15 7.74 -22.84
N ALA A 485 -13.15 6.91 -23.12
CA ALA A 485 -12.96 5.46 -23.31
C ALA A 485 -11.84 5.16 -24.34
N VAL A 486 -11.70 6.00 -25.37
CA VAL A 486 -10.62 5.87 -26.37
C VAL A 486 -9.24 5.96 -25.70
N ASP A 487 -9.00 6.93 -24.83
CA ASP A 487 -7.70 7.11 -24.18
C ASP A 487 -7.43 6.07 -23.09
N TYR A 488 -8.48 5.60 -22.40
CA TYR A 488 -8.36 4.44 -21.52
C TYR A 488 -7.90 3.20 -22.31
N ILE A 489 -8.51 2.92 -23.46
CA ILE A 489 -8.08 1.81 -24.34
C ILE A 489 -6.64 2.02 -24.81
N GLN A 490 -6.22 3.24 -25.16
CA GLN A 490 -4.84 3.52 -25.54
C GLN A 490 -3.85 3.27 -24.37
N ALA A 491 -4.22 3.61 -23.13
CA ALA A 491 -3.44 3.27 -21.95
C ALA A 491 -3.31 1.75 -21.78
N GLN A 492 -4.39 0.99 -21.96
CA GLN A 492 -4.33 -0.48 -21.88
C GLN A 492 -3.48 -1.11 -23.00
N ARG A 493 -3.46 -0.50 -24.20
CA ARG A 493 -2.53 -0.92 -25.27
C ARG A 493 -1.07 -0.60 -24.91
N ALA A 494 -0.82 0.57 -24.31
CA ALA A 494 0.51 0.95 -23.84
C ALA A 494 0.99 0.02 -22.72
N ARG A 495 0.09 -0.39 -21.81
CA ARG A 495 0.33 -1.45 -20.82
C ARG A 495 0.74 -2.77 -21.47
N GLY A 496 0.02 -3.21 -22.52
CA GLY A 496 0.36 -4.41 -23.28
C GLY A 496 1.78 -4.35 -23.90
N LYS A 497 2.13 -3.21 -24.49
CA LYS A 497 3.49 -2.95 -25.00
C LYS A 497 4.54 -3.00 -23.87
N LEU A 498 4.28 -2.35 -22.74
CA LEU A 498 5.16 -2.38 -21.57
C LEU A 498 5.42 -3.83 -21.09
N ILE A 499 4.37 -4.62 -20.90
CA ILE A 499 4.47 -6.01 -20.47
C ILE A 499 5.35 -6.82 -21.40
N ARG A 500 5.14 -6.67 -22.72
CA ARG A 500 5.93 -7.38 -23.72
C ARG A 500 7.41 -7.02 -23.62
N GLU A 501 7.73 -5.73 -23.52
CA GLU A 501 9.13 -5.27 -23.43
C GLU A 501 9.80 -5.67 -22.12
N VAL A 502 9.07 -5.59 -21.00
CA VAL A 502 9.57 -6.07 -19.70
C VAL A 502 9.88 -7.57 -19.78
N ARG A 503 8.96 -8.37 -20.32
CA ARG A 503 9.16 -9.81 -20.52
C ARG A 503 10.37 -10.08 -21.42
N GLU A 504 10.51 -9.38 -22.54
CA GLU A 504 11.66 -9.50 -23.45
C GLU A 504 12.99 -9.08 -22.80
N SER A 505 12.95 -8.15 -21.85
CA SER A 505 14.13 -7.68 -21.11
C SER A 505 14.54 -8.59 -19.95
N PHE A 506 13.69 -9.52 -19.52
CA PHE A 506 13.99 -10.42 -18.40
C PHE A 506 14.94 -11.54 -18.86
N THR A 507 16.22 -11.41 -18.51
CA THR A 507 17.30 -12.38 -18.79
C THR A 507 17.82 -13.08 -17.53
N VAL A 508 17.15 -12.85 -16.41
CA VAL A 508 17.49 -13.32 -15.06
C VAL A 508 16.24 -13.90 -14.40
N ASP A 509 16.40 -14.75 -13.39
CA ASP A 509 15.28 -15.40 -12.70
C ASP A 509 14.55 -14.46 -11.72
N ALA A 510 15.27 -13.46 -11.22
CA ALA A 510 14.77 -12.39 -10.36
C ALA A 510 15.72 -11.18 -10.43
N PHE A 511 15.31 -10.03 -9.92
CA PHE A 511 16.21 -8.91 -9.68
C PHE A 511 15.99 -8.21 -8.33
N ILE A 512 17.03 -7.57 -7.83
CA ILE A 512 17.01 -6.78 -6.59
C ILE A 512 16.92 -5.29 -6.96
N GLY A 513 16.03 -4.55 -6.29
CA GLY A 513 15.84 -3.12 -6.53
C GLY A 513 15.08 -2.42 -5.41
N ASN A 514 15.01 -1.09 -5.48
CA ASN A 514 14.30 -0.29 -4.48
C ASN A 514 12.78 -0.53 -4.54
N VAL A 515 12.15 -0.74 -3.38
CA VAL A 515 10.71 -0.97 -3.20
C VAL A 515 9.88 0.31 -3.10
N THR A 516 10.54 1.45 -2.98
CA THR A 516 9.92 2.78 -2.96
C THR A 516 10.28 3.62 -4.18
N ASP A 517 10.89 3.02 -5.21
CA ASP A 517 11.02 3.66 -6.52
C ASP A 517 9.65 3.63 -7.21
N TRP A 518 9.04 4.80 -7.40
CA TRP A 518 7.67 4.89 -7.87
C TRP A 518 7.45 4.35 -9.27
N GLU A 519 8.39 4.57 -10.20
CA GLU A 519 8.27 4.03 -11.56
C GLU A 519 8.35 2.50 -11.54
N LEU A 520 9.26 1.94 -10.73
CA LEU A 520 9.38 0.49 -10.57
C LEU A 520 8.16 -0.13 -9.88
N VAL A 521 7.57 0.56 -8.88
CA VAL A 521 6.33 0.15 -8.22
C VAL A 521 5.17 0.14 -9.23
N CYS A 522 5.05 1.17 -10.06
CA CYS A 522 4.04 1.24 -11.11
C CYS A 522 4.22 0.11 -12.13
N LEU A 523 5.47 -0.12 -12.57
CA LEU A 523 5.82 -1.19 -13.50
C LEU A 523 5.42 -2.55 -12.96
N GLY A 524 5.82 -2.85 -11.73
CA GLY A 524 5.52 -4.12 -11.10
C GLY A 524 4.01 -4.38 -10.99
N ASN A 525 3.21 -3.34 -10.73
CA ASN A 525 1.74 -3.47 -10.65
C ASN A 525 1.10 -3.66 -12.02
N LEU A 526 1.52 -2.89 -13.03
CA LEU A 526 1.02 -2.99 -14.41
C LEU A 526 1.36 -4.34 -15.05
N VAL A 527 2.55 -4.89 -14.75
CA VAL A 527 3.01 -6.19 -15.25
C VAL A 527 2.46 -7.35 -14.41
N GLY A 528 2.06 -7.09 -13.16
CA GLY A 528 1.54 -8.12 -12.25
C GLY A 528 2.63 -8.97 -11.61
N MET A 529 3.81 -8.40 -11.40
CA MET A 529 4.98 -9.08 -10.84
C MET A 529 4.89 -9.24 -9.31
N PRO A 530 5.35 -10.36 -8.75
CA PRO A 530 5.57 -10.46 -7.32
C PRO A 530 6.80 -9.65 -6.88
N VAL A 531 6.77 -9.18 -5.63
CA VAL A 531 7.96 -8.62 -4.95
C VAL A 531 7.95 -8.98 -3.47
N ALA A 532 9.06 -9.54 -3.00
CA ALA A 532 9.33 -9.72 -1.58
C ALA A 532 10.09 -8.50 -1.05
N VAL A 533 9.50 -7.78 -0.10
CA VAL A 533 10.12 -6.66 0.61
C VAL A 533 10.85 -7.20 1.82
N VAL A 534 12.15 -6.90 1.95
CA VAL A 534 12.98 -7.39 3.07
C VAL A 534 13.67 -6.24 3.80
N PRO A 535 13.65 -6.21 5.15
CA PRO A 535 14.46 -5.29 5.94
C PRO A 535 15.95 -5.60 5.83
N THR A 536 16.75 -4.56 5.57
CA THR A 536 18.21 -4.64 5.41
C THR A 536 18.97 -3.78 6.42
N GLY A 537 18.27 -3.04 7.27
CA GLY A 537 18.92 -2.28 8.34
C GLY A 537 18.07 -1.21 8.98
N LEU A 538 18.69 -0.51 9.92
CA LEU A 538 18.14 0.63 10.63
C LEU A 538 19.18 1.76 10.60
N LYS A 539 18.73 2.97 10.27
CA LYS A 539 19.51 4.21 10.31
C LYS A 539 19.00 5.10 11.45
N SER A 540 19.88 5.93 11.99
CA SER A 540 19.47 7.01 12.90
C SER A 540 18.54 7.98 12.16
N ILE A 541 17.56 8.53 12.88
CA ILE A 541 16.68 9.56 12.31
C ILE A 541 17.48 10.82 11.97
N LYS A 542 17.01 11.58 10.99
CA LYS A 542 17.57 12.91 10.68
C LYS A 542 17.21 13.85 11.83
N ASN A 543 18.20 14.58 12.35
CA ASN A 543 18.06 15.55 13.45
C ASN A 543 17.46 14.93 14.74
N PRO A 544 18.20 14.02 15.43
CA PRO A 544 17.74 13.47 16.69
C PRO A 544 17.56 14.57 17.76
N PRO A 545 16.59 14.42 18.68
CA PRO A 545 16.39 15.37 19.77
C PRO A 545 17.63 15.48 20.68
N GLU A 546 17.79 16.64 21.31
CA GLU A 546 18.83 16.86 22.33
C GLU A 546 18.66 15.84 23.48
N GLY A 547 19.73 15.11 23.81
CA GLY A 547 19.68 14.00 24.78
C GLY A 547 19.61 12.60 24.16
N GLY A 548 19.46 12.50 22.83
CA GLY A 548 19.50 11.24 22.08
C GLY A 548 18.14 10.55 21.94
N THR A 549 18.06 9.55 21.06
CA THR A 549 16.80 8.82 20.78
C THR A 549 17.06 7.39 20.31
N ARG A 550 16.10 6.50 20.60
CA ARG A 550 16.03 5.15 20.06
C ARG A 550 15.15 5.04 18.81
N ARG A 551 14.55 6.14 18.36
CA ARG A 551 13.85 6.20 17.07
C ARG A 551 14.78 5.85 15.92
N ARG A 552 14.27 5.14 14.91
CA ARG A 552 15.04 4.69 13.75
C ARG A 552 14.28 4.90 12.45
N THR A 553 15.03 5.10 11.37
CA THR A 553 14.53 4.98 10.00
C THR A 553 14.91 3.62 9.46
N THR A 554 13.95 2.89 8.92
CA THR A 554 14.15 1.56 8.34
C THR A 554 14.84 1.64 6.99
N VAL A 555 15.60 0.61 6.65
CA VAL A 555 16.19 0.39 5.34
C VAL A 555 15.70 -0.96 4.84
N THR A 556 15.25 -0.99 3.59
CA THR A 556 14.66 -2.18 2.97
C THR A 556 15.04 -2.27 1.50
N THR A 557 14.93 -3.47 0.94
CA THR A 557 15.02 -3.68 -0.51
C THR A 557 13.91 -4.60 -1.01
N GLY A 558 13.78 -4.74 -2.32
CA GLY A 558 12.83 -5.63 -2.97
C GLY A 558 13.52 -6.68 -3.81
N ILE A 559 13.00 -7.90 -3.75
CA ILE A 559 13.36 -8.98 -4.65
C ILE A 559 12.15 -9.22 -5.57
N TYR A 560 12.29 -8.81 -6.82
CA TYR A 560 11.26 -8.91 -7.85
C TYR A 560 11.50 -10.15 -8.69
N ALA A 561 10.44 -10.90 -8.98
CA ALA A 561 10.50 -12.04 -9.90
C ALA A 561 9.52 -11.84 -11.06
N PRO A 562 9.65 -12.61 -12.16
CA PRO A 562 8.60 -12.74 -13.15
C PRO A 562 7.25 -13.11 -12.53
N PRO A 563 6.11 -12.76 -13.16
CA PRO A 563 4.82 -13.31 -12.81
C PRO A 563 4.86 -14.84 -12.70
N ASP A 564 4.07 -15.35 -11.75
CA ASP A 564 3.94 -16.77 -11.38
C ASP A 564 5.21 -17.37 -10.71
N HIS A 565 6.24 -16.55 -10.43
CA HIS A 565 7.50 -16.95 -9.75
C HIS A 565 7.61 -16.39 -8.31
N ASP A 566 6.49 -16.25 -7.59
CA ASP A 566 6.46 -15.80 -6.19
C ASP A 566 7.43 -16.59 -5.29
N HIS A 567 7.56 -17.90 -5.55
CA HIS A 567 8.44 -18.81 -4.82
C HIS A 567 9.93 -18.44 -4.95
N VAL A 568 10.36 -17.92 -6.10
CA VAL A 568 11.75 -17.48 -6.32
C VAL A 568 12.06 -16.26 -5.44
N ALA A 569 11.18 -15.26 -5.44
CA ALA A 569 11.34 -14.06 -4.62
C ALA A 569 11.37 -14.42 -3.12
N LEU A 570 10.49 -15.33 -2.69
CA LEU A 570 10.43 -15.84 -1.33
C LEU A 570 11.69 -16.64 -0.95
N ALA A 571 12.16 -17.57 -1.78
CA ALA A 571 13.34 -18.38 -1.51
C ALA A 571 14.61 -17.51 -1.34
N LEU A 572 14.79 -16.50 -2.20
CA LEU A 572 15.90 -15.54 -2.08
C LEU A 572 15.78 -14.69 -0.81
N ALA A 573 14.57 -14.22 -0.47
CA ALA A 573 14.32 -13.48 0.76
C ALA A 573 14.63 -14.32 2.02
N MET A 574 14.20 -15.58 2.04
CA MET A 574 14.51 -16.54 3.10
C MET A 574 16.02 -16.79 3.20
N ALA A 575 16.70 -16.96 2.07
CA ALA A 575 18.15 -17.17 2.04
C ALA A 575 18.91 -15.98 2.65
N TYR A 576 18.50 -14.75 2.34
CA TYR A 576 19.06 -13.54 2.96
C TYR A 576 18.78 -13.48 4.47
N GLN A 577 17.53 -13.70 4.87
CA GLN A 577 17.12 -13.66 6.28
C GLN A 577 17.67 -14.80 7.13
N SER A 578 18.09 -15.92 6.52
CA SER A 578 18.70 -17.05 7.24
C SER A 578 20.03 -16.73 7.91
N VAL A 579 20.70 -15.64 7.49
CA VAL A 579 22.02 -15.22 8.00
C VAL A 579 22.08 -13.78 8.45
N THR A 580 20.93 -13.10 8.49
CA THR A 580 20.82 -11.70 8.95
C THR A 580 19.73 -11.59 10.00
N ASP A 581 19.82 -10.57 10.85
CA ASP A 581 18.91 -10.40 11.98
C ASP A 581 18.10 -9.09 11.91
N HIS A 582 18.11 -8.39 10.77
CA HIS A 582 17.37 -7.13 10.58
C HIS A 582 15.88 -7.30 10.83
N HIS A 583 15.29 -8.36 10.27
CA HIS A 583 13.88 -8.73 10.44
C HIS A 583 13.53 -9.21 11.87
N LYS A 584 14.54 -9.55 12.67
CA LYS A 584 14.37 -9.94 14.08
C LYS A 584 14.40 -8.75 15.04
N GLN A 585 14.86 -7.58 14.58
CA GLN A 585 14.89 -6.37 15.39
C GLN A 585 13.47 -5.99 15.85
N ARG A 586 13.38 -5.37 17.04
CA ARG A 586 12.12 -5.00 17.68
C ARG A 586 12.05 -3.49 17.87
N PRO A 587 10.96 -2.82 17.50
CA PRO A 587 10.76 -1.43 17.82
C PRO A 587 10.79 -1.22 19.34
N ALA A 588 11.58 -0.23 19.80
CA ALA A 588 11.69 0.11 21.22
C ALA A 588 10.56 1.05 21.66
N ILE A 589 9.30 0.74 21.30
CA ILE A 589 8.15 1.62 21.54
C ILE A 589 8.11 2.04 23.01
N ASP A 590 8.27 1.11 23.96
CA ASP A 590 8.21 1.40 25.40
C ASP A 590 9.29 2.37 25.93
N ASP A 591 10.32 2.68 25.15
CA ASP A 591 11.46 3.51 25.56
C ASP A 591 12.17 4.11 24.32
N LEU A 592 11.53 5.12 23.71
CA LEU A 592 12.06 5.81 22.52
C LEU A 592 13.06 6.93 22.85
N GLY A 593 13.14 7.36 24.11
CA GLY A 593 14.08 8.37 24.60
C GLY A 593 13.41 9.49 25.41
N PRO A 594 14.19 10.48 25.89
CA PRO A 594 13.67 11.61 26.66
C PRO A 594 12.69 12.45 25.83
N GLY A 595 11.51 12.73 26.39
CA GLY A 595 10.46 13.54 25.73
C GLY A 595 9.37 12.73 25.01
N ASP A 596 9.54 11.42 24.88
CA ASP A 596 8.58 10.53 24.23
C ASP A 596 7.71 9.86 25.27
N ASP A 597 6.76 10.61 25.84
CA ASP A 597 5.81 10.08 26.82
C ASP A 597 4.69 9.32 26.09
N ILE A 598 4.86 8.02 26.00
CA ILE A 598 3.78 7.11 25.66
C ILE A 598 2.91 6.98 26.90
N GLN A 599 1.90 7.84 27.02
CA GLN A 599 0.93 7.76 28.11
C GLN A 599 0.40 6.32 28.19
N ARG A 600 0.68 5.67 29.32
CA ARG A 600 0.38 4.25 29.59
C ARG A 600 -1.08 4.01 29.90
#